data_AF-A0A350LPM0-F1
#
_entry.id   AF-A0A350LPM0-F1
#
_cell.length_a   1.000
_cell.length_b   1.000
_cell.length_c   1.000
_cell.angle_alpha   90.00
_cell.angle_beta   90.00
_cell.angle_gamma   90.00
#
_symmetry.space_group_name_H-M   'P 1'
#
loop_
_entity.id
_entity.type
_entity.pdbx_description
1 polymer ?
#
loop_
_entity_poly.entity_id
_entity_poly.type
_entity_poly.pdbx_seq_one_letter_code
_entity_poly.pdbx_strand_id
1 'polypeptide(L)'
;FARIDRQIVLVDLLDAIHRGPVAVEETRRAMAEILGTFRPGRNAFLTRLLQGRRVERLLFAATKADHLHHAQHPRLAAIMEAMLREARDRAQFAGADVRSMAIAALRATVEETRRHGGAEVECVRGRVPEGGQAAFHPGDLPDDPAAILSPARAGAETWPNGDFGTMRFAPARLSLRAGEGPPHIRLDRAAQFLFGDRL
;
A
#
# COMPACT_ATOMS: atom_id res chain seq x y z
N PHE A 1 -15.24 -15.51 -9.28
CA PHE A 1 -15.30 -14.03 -9.36
C PHE A 1 -16.66 -13.43 -9.77
N ALA A 2 -17.66 -14.19 -10.24
CA ALA A 2 -18.90 -13.63 -10.81
C ALA A 2 -19.82 -12.80 -9.86
N ARG A 3 -19.45 -12.56 -8.59
CA ARG A 3 -20.26 -11.85 -7.58
C ARG A 3 -19.45 -11.00 -6.59
N ILE A 4 -18.27 -10.51 -6.98
CA ILE A 4 -17.47 -9.64 -6.08
C ILE A 4 -17.85 -8.18 -6.35
N ASP A 5 -18.53 -7.53 -5.41
CA ASP A 5 -18.95 -6.12 -5.52
C ASP A 5 -17.86 -5.14 -5.03
N ARG A 6 -16.92 -5.62 -4.19
CA ARG A 6 -15.87 -4.86 -3.50
C ARG A 6 -14.63 -5.72 -3.39
N GLN A 7 -13.46 -5.16 -3.68
CA GLN A 7 -12.22 -5.91 -3.56
C GLN A 7 -11.10 -5.05 -2.99
N ILE A 8 -10.23 -5.68 -2.20
CA ILE A 8 -8.97 -5.11 -1.71
C ILE A 8 -7.83 -5.98 -2.21
N VAL A 9 -6.77 -5.34 -2.69
CA VAL A 9 -5.52 -6.00 -3.09
C VAL A 9 -4.41 -5.49 -2.20
N LEU A 10 -3.84 -6.40 -1.41
CA LEU A 10 -2.77 -6.11 -0.46
C LEU A 10 -1.42 -6.25 -1.15
N VAL A 11 -0.56 -5.24 -1.03
CA VAL A 11 0.74 -5.22 -1.68
C VAL A 11 1.80 -4.76 -0.69
N ASP A 12 2.84 -5.55 -0.52
CA ASP A 12 4.01 -5.16 0.29
C ASP A 12 4.98 -4.34 -0.57
N LEU A 13 4.61 -3.08 -0.82
CA LEU A 13 5.37 -2.21 -1.71
C LEU A 13 6.71 -1.78 -1.10
N LEU A 14 6.78 -1.63 0.23
CA LEU A 14 8.04 -1.28 0.90
C LEU A 14 9.09 -2.36 0.71
N ASP A 15 8.69 -3.64 0.85
CA ASP A 15 9.58 -4.78 0.60
C ASP A 15 10.00 -4.88 -0.88
N ALA A 16 9.08 -4.61 -1.82
CA ALA A 16 9.43 -4.56 -3.24
C ALA A 16 10.47 -3.47 -3.53
N ILE A 17 10.32 -2.28 -2.94
CA ILE A 17 11.30 -1.19 -3.06
C ILE A 17 12.65 -1.61 -2.46
N HIS A 18 12.66 -2.24 -1.29
CA HIS A 18 13.88 -2.74 -0.67
C HIS A 18 14.61 -3.79 -1.52
N ARG A 19 13.88 -4.68 -2.18
CA ARG A 19 14.46 -5.71 -3.08
C ARG A 19 15.01 -5.15 -4.40
N GLY A 20 14.72 -3.88 -4.72
CA GLY A 20 15.31 -3.19 -5.86
C GLY A 20 14.35 -2.95 -7.03
N PRO A 21 14.84 -2.27 -8.09
CA PRO A 21 13.99 -1.81 -9.19
C PRO A 21 13.29 -2.94 -9.95
N VAL A 22 13.94 -4.08 -10.11
CA VAL A 22 13.36 -5.28 -10.77
C VAL A 22 12.11 -5.76 -10.02
N ALA A 23 12.18 -5.89 -8.70
CA ALA A 23 11.06 -6.36 -7.88
C ALA A 23 9.86 -5.38 -7.92
N VAL A 24 10.12 -4.08 -8.01
CA VAL A 24 9.08 -3.06 -8.20
C VAL A 24 8.39 -3.22 -9.56
N GLU A 25 9.15 -3.40 -10.64
CA GLU A 25 8.60 -3.57 -11.99
C GLU A 25 7.82 -4.89 -12.13
N GLU A 26 8.30 -5.98 -11.52
CA GLU A 26 7.57 -7.25 -11.44
C GLU A 26 6.24 -7.08 -10.69
N THR A 27 6.27 -6.41 -9.54
CA THR A 27 5.06 -6.10 -8.76
C THR A 27 4.09 -5.29 -9.61
N ARG A 28 4.57 -4.26 -10.32
CA ARG A 28 3.73 -3.45 -11.22
C ARG A 28 3.06 -4.30 -12.29
N ARG A 29 3.82 -5.17 -12.98
CA ARG A 29 3.31 -6.02 -14.06
C ARG A 29 2.25 -6.98 -13.54
N ALA A 30 2.54 -7.70 -12.46
CA ALA A 30 1.59 -8.62 -11.83
C ALA A 30 0.28 -7.90 -11.44
N MET A 31 0.39 -6.69 -10.89
CA MET A 31 -0.77 -5.89 -10.50
C MET A 31 -1.57 -5.37 -11.71
N ALA A 32 -0.89 -4.97 -12.78
CA ALA A 32 -1.53 -4.56 -14.03
C ALA A 32 -2.28 -5.73 -14.70
N GLU A 33 -1.73 -6.94 -14.63
CA GLU A 33 -2.39 -8.17 -15.10
C GLU A 33 -3.63 -8.49 -14.26
N ILE A 34 -3.51 -8.46 -12.92
CA ILE A 34 -4.66 -8.63 -12.01
C ILE A 34 -5.77 -7.64 -12.39
N LEU A 35 -5.43 -6.37 -12.57
CA LEU A 35 -6.37 -5.34 -13.03
C LEU A 35 -6.95 -5.60 -14.43
N GLY A 36 -6.17 -6.17 -15.34
CA GLY A 36 -6.64 -6.58 -16.67
C GLY A 36 -7.70 -7.68 -16.62
N THR A 37 -7.69 -8.53 -15.58
CA THR A 37 -8.74 -9.53 -15.35
C THR A 37 -10.02 -8.94 -14.80
N PHE A 38 -9.96 -7.75 -14.17
CA PHE A 38 -11.15 -6.99 -13.86
C PHE A 38 -11.75 -6.47 -15.15
N ARG A 39 -12.95 -6.97 -15.45
CA ARG A 39 -13.79 -6.49 -16.56
C ARG A 39 -15.03 -5.82 -15.99
N PRO A 40 -14.96 -4.55 -15.55
CA PRO A 40 -16.16 -3.82 -15.20
C PRO A 40 -16.98 -3.60 -16.49
N GLY A 41 -18.29 -3.82 -16.44
CA GLY A 41 -19.21 -3.27 -17.44
C GLY A 41 -19.15 -3.80 -18.88
N ARG A 42 -18.63 -5.01 -19.17
CA ARG A 42 -18.54 -5.55 -20.55
C ARG A 42 -19.90 -5.91 -21.22
N ASN A 43 -20.98 -5.19 -20.92
CA ASN A 43 -22.26 -5.19 -21.64
C ASN A 43 -23.08 -3.93 -21.29
N ALA A 44 -22.54 -2.74 -21.55
CA ALA A 44 -23.16 -1.45 -21.20
C ALA A 44 -24.56 -1.21 -21.81
N PHE A 45 -24.92 -1.90 -22.90
CA PHE A 45 -26.22 -1.75 -23.55
C PHE A 45 -27.32 -2.67 -22.96
N LEU A 46 -26.98 -3.92 -22.61
CA LEU A 46 -27.96 -4.94 -22.16
C LEU A 46 -28.18 -4.98 -20.64
N THR A 47 -27.29 -4.39 -19.82
CA THR A 47 -27.41 -4.41 -18.34
C THR A 47 -28.25 -3.29 -17.73
N ARG A 48 -28.79 -2.35 -18.52
CA ARG A 48 -29.79 -1.38 -17.99
C ARG A 48 -31.15 -2.02 -17.71
N LEU A 49 -31.46 -3.14 -18.36
CA LEU A 49 -32.76 -3.80 -18.23
C LEU A 49 -32.81 -4.89 -17.14
N LEU A 50 -31.65 -5.36 -16.66
CA LEU A 50 -31.54 -6.38 -15.63
C LEU A 50 -30.51 -5.92 -14.59
N GLN A 51 -30.95 -5.77 -13.34
CA GLN A 51 -30.22 -5.28 -12.14
C GLN A 51 -28.89 -6.02 -11.84
N GLY A 52 -27.92 -5.97 -12.75
CA GLY A 52 -26.62 -6.62 -12.63
C GLY A 52 -25.70 -5.82 -11.71
N ARG A 53 -25.45 -6.34 -10.51
CA ARG A 53 -24.52 -5.76 -9.53
C ARG A 53 -23.09 -5.78 -10.07
N ARG A 54 -22.42 -4.64 -9.92
CA ARG A 54 -21.13 -4.26 -10.50
C ARG A 54 -20.04 -4.37 -9.41
N VAL A 55 -18.78 -4.59 -9.80
CA VAL A 55 -17.65 -4.28 -8.91
C VAL A 55 -17.61 -2.75 -8.81
N GLU A 56 -18.12 -2.17 -7.72
CA GLU A 56 -18.22 -0.71 -7.60
C GLU A 56 -16.95 -0.12 -6.97
N ARG A 57 -16.21 -0.89 -6.15
CA ARG A 57 -14.98 -0.39 -5.51
C ARG A 57 -13.82 -1.37 -5.44
N LEU A 58 -12.63 -0.86 -5.74
CA LEU A 58 -11.36 -1.57 -5.68
C LEU A 58 -10.33 -0.75 -4.90
N LEU A 59 -9.78 -1.33 -3.83
CA LEU A 59 -8.75 -0.71 -3.00
C LEU A 59 -7.39 -1.39 -3.21
N PHE A 60 -6.40 -0.63 -3.63
CA PHE A 60 -5.00 -1.02 -3.56
C PHE A 60 -4.40 -0.57 -2.24
N ALA A 61 -3.95 -1.52 -1.45
CA ALA A 61 -3.48 -1.29 -0.11
C ALA A 61 -1.98 -1.63 -0.01
N ALA A 62 -1.14 -0.60 0.06
CA ALA A 62 0.26 -0.76 0.42
C ALA A 62 0.33 -1.13 1.92
N THR A 63 0.63 -2.39 2.23
CA THR A 63 0.58 -2.92 3.59
C THR A 63 1.83 -2.57 4.39
N LYS A 64 1.79 -2.87 5.71
CA LYS A 64 2.89 -2.64 6.65
C LYS A 64 3.37 -1.19 6.68
N ALA A 65 2.44 -0.24 6.50
CA ALA A 65 2.75 1.18 6.54
C ALA A 65 3.40 1.61 7.86
N ASP A 66 3.16 0.87 8.96
CA ASP A 66 3.80 1.10 10.25
C ASP A 66 5.31 0.88 10.24
N HIS A 67 5.88 0.28 9.19
CA HIS A 67 7.33 0.21 8.99
C HIS A 67 7.92 1.54 8.48
N LEU A 68 7.08 2.54 8.21
CA LEU A 68 7.46 3.89 7.84
C LEU A 68 6.97 4.90 8.88
N HIS A 69 7.70 5.99 9.07
CA HIS A 69 7.18 7.14 9.79
C HIS A 69 5.99 7.76 9.03
N HIS A 70 4.98 8.32 9.71
CA HIS A 70 3.77 8.77 9.02
C HIS A 70 3.99 9.80 7.92
N ALA A 71 5.06 10.59 8.03
CA ALA A 71 5.47 11.56 7.02
C ALA A 71 5.66 10.92 5.63
N GLN A 72 6.02 9.63 5.57
CA GLN A 72 6.25 8.91 4.32
C GLN A 72 5.02 8.16 3.81
N HIS A 73 3.94 8.03 4.60
CA HIS A 73 2.72 7.32 4.19
C HIS A 73 2.09 7.87 2.90
N PRO A 74 1.98 9.20 2.69
CA PRO A 74 1.43 9.74 1.45
C PRO A 74 2.30 9.38 0.24
N ARG A 75 3.63 9.35 0.40
CA ARG A 75 4.57 9.00 -0.66
C ARG A 75 4.43 7.53 -1.06
N LEU A 76 4.31 6.61 -0.09
CA LEU A 76 4.06 5.20 -0.38
C LEU A 76 2.74 5.00 -1.16
N ALA A 77 1.68 5.71 -0.76
CA ALA A 77 0.40 5.68 -1.47
C ALA A 77 0.51 6.27 -2.89
N ALA A 78 1.27 7.36 -3.07
CA ALA A 78 1.50 8.00 -4.36
C ALA A 78 2.30 7.09 -5.31
N ILE A 79 3.30 6.35 -4.81
CA ILE A 79 4.05 5.36 -5.59
C ILE A 79 3.12 4.24 -6.04
N MET A 80 2.29 3.70 -5.14
CA MET A 80 1.27 2.69 -5.48
C MET A 80 0.30 3.19 -6.56
N GLU A 81 -0.17 4.43 -6.43
CA GLU A 81 -1.06 5.06 -7.40
C GLU A 81 -0.39 5.23 -8.76
N ALA A 82 0.83 5.76 -8.80
CA ALA A 82 1.56 5.98 -10.05
C ALA A 82 1.94 4.66 -10.75
N MET A 83 2.25 3.61 -9.98
CA MET A 83 2.52 2.27 -10.48
C MET A 83 1.33 1.71 -11.27
N LEU A 84 0.11 1.99 -10.83
CA LEU A 84 -1.13 1.41 -11.35
C LEU A 84 -1.96 2.37 -12.20
N ARG A 85 -1.45 3.57 -12.51
CA ARG A 85 -2.19 4.66 -13.17
C ARG A 85 -2.98 4.19 -14.40
N GLU A 86 -2.32 3.57 -15.37
CA GLU A 86 -2.98 3.14 -16.61
C GLU A 86 -4.10 2.12 -16.35
N ALA A 87 -3.84 1.12 -15.51
CA ALA A 87 -4.79 0.07 -15.22
C ALA A 87 -5.96 0.58 -14.35
N ARG A 88 -5.70 1.55 -13.47
CA ARG A 88 -6.70 2.30 -12.71
C ARG A 88 -7.60 3.11 -13.63
N ASP A 89 -7.02 3.89 -14.54
CA ASP A 89 -7.77 4.78 -15.43
C ASP A 89 -8.72 3.96 -16.33
N ARG A 90 -8.28 2.78 -16.80
CA ARG A 90 -9.15 1.81 -17.50
C ARG A 90 -10.30 1.28 -16.63
N ALA A 91 -10.01 0.92 -15.37
CA ALA A 91 -11.03 0.43 -14.44
C ALA A 91 -12.07 1.52 -14.08
N GLN A 92 -11.62 2.76 -13.90
CA GLN A 92 -12.46 3.93 -13.65
C GLN A 92 -13.34 4.25 -14.86
N PHE A 93 -12.79 4.21 -16.08
CA PHE A 93 -13.57 4.38 -17.31
C PHE A 93 -14.69 3.34 -17.44
N ALA A 94 -14.46 2.12 -16.93
CA ALA A 94 -15.45 1.05 -16.92
C ALA A 94 -16.45 1.13 -15.73
N GLY A 95 -16.35 2.16 -14.88
CA GLY A 95 -17.31 2.49 -13.83
C GLY A 95 -16.98 1.97 -12.42
N ALA A 96 -15.74 1.55 -12.16
CA ALA A 96 -15.29 1.19 -10.81
C ALA A 96 -14.62 2.38 -10.09
N ASP A 97 -14.93 2.64 -8.82
CA ASP A 97 -14.15 3.56 -7.98
C ASP A 97 -12.89 2.83 -7.50
N VAL A 98 -11.73 3.39 -7.81
CA VAL A 98 -10.43 2.77 -7.53
C VAL A 98 -9.56 3.72 -6.74
N ARG A 99 -9.04 3.26 -5.60
CA ARG A 99 -8.18 4.06 -4.72
C ARG A 99 -6.93 3.30 -4.31
N SER A 100 -5.89 4.05 -3.96
CA SER A 100 -4.67 3.54 -3.33
C SER A 100 -4.54 4.11 -1.92
N MET A 101 -4.13 3.29 -0.96
CA MET A 101 -3.89 3.69 0.43
C MET A 101 -2.69 2.94 1.00
N ALA A 102 -1.90 3.61 1.84
CA ALA A 102 -0.97 2.92 2.73
C ALA A 102 -1.70 2.50 4.01
N ILE A 103 -1.64 1.24 4.43
CA ILE A 103 -2.33 0.73 5.62
C ILE A 103 -1.42 -0.16 6.46
N ALA A 104 -1.76 -0.31 7.73
CA ALA A 104 -1.23 -1.36 8.59
C ALA A 104 -2.40 -2.03 9.31
N ALA A 105 -2.62 -3.31 9.03
CA ALA A 105 -3.72 -4.06 9.65
C ALA A 105 -3.48 -4.30 11.15
N LEU A 106 -2.21 -4.42 11.52
CA LEU A 106 -1.73 -4.50 12.90
C LEU A 106 -0.48 -3.62 12.98
N ARG A 107 -0.49 -2.62 13.84
CA ARG A 107 0.65 -1.74 14.08
C ARG A 107 1.61 -2.41 15.07
N ALA A 108 2.81 -2.73 14.63
CA ALA A 108 3.87 -3.33 15.44
C ALA A 108 4.92 -2.32 15.93
N THR A 109 4.87 -1.10 15.41
CA THR A 109 5.84 -0.03 15.69
C THR A 109 5.20 1.21 16.32
N VAL A 110 6.03 2.06 16.89
CA VAL A 110 5.71 3.43 17.28
C VAL A 110 6.64 4.40 16.56
N GLU A 111 6.20 5.65 16.42
CA GLU A 111 7.01 6.69 15.79
C GLU A 111 8.02 7.24 16.78
N GLU A 112 9.21 7.56 16.29
CA GLU A 112 10.28 8.10 17.10
C GLU A 112 11.21 8.99 16.27
N THR A 113 11.40 10.22 16.70
CA THR A 113 12.43 11.12 16.15
C THR A 113 13.72 10.91 16.92
N ARG A 114 14.83 10.64 16.23
CA ARG A 114 16.16 10.48 16.85
C ARG A 114 17.17 11.44 16.25
N ARG A 115 18.07 11.95 17.10
CA ARG A 115 19.22 12.72 16.63
C ARG A 115 20.31 11.78 16.13
N HIS A 116 20.69 11.88 14.87
CA HIS A 116 21.74 11.09 14.24
C HIS A 116 22.54 11.96 13.28
N GLY A 117 23.87 11.93 13.35
CA GLY A 117 24.73 12.74 12.47
C GLY A 117 24.50 14.26 12.55
N GLY A 118 23.98 14.76 13.68
CA GLY A 118 23.65 16.18 13.85
C GLY A 118 22.26 16.60 13.35
N ALA A 119 21.54 15.73 12.65
CA ALA A 119 20.18 15.94 12.16
C ALA A 119 19.15 15.16 12.98
N GLU A 120 17.89 15.61 12.93
CA GLU A 120 16.74 14.81 13.39
C GLU A 120 16.31 13.86 12.27
N VAL A 121 16.13 12.59 12.63
CA VAL A 121 15.75 11.52 11.72
C VAL A 121 14.46 10.91 12.21
N GLU A 122 13.47 10.86 11.32
CA GLU A 122 12.15 10.31 11.60
C GLU A 122 12.14 8.79 11.40
N CYS A 123 12.16 8.07 12.51
CA CYS A 123 12.27 6.62 12.55
C CYS A 123 10.98 5.98 13.04
N VAL A 124 10.92 4.66 12.91
CA VAL A 124 9.97 3.82 13.64
C VAL A 124 10.72 2.92 14.61
N ARG A 125 10.13 2.64 15.76
CA ARG A 125 10.67 1.72 16.76
C ARG A 125 9.70 0.61 17.06
N GLY A 126 10.21 -0.61 17.15
CA GLY A 126 9.41 -1.79 17.48
C GLY A 126 10.24 -2.88 18.14
N ARG A 127 9.57 -3.96 18.53
CA ARG A 127 10.23 -5.17 19.02
C ARG A 127 10.87 -5.91 17.85
N VAL A 128 12.06 -6.46 18.01
CA VAL A 128 12.67 -7.33 17.00
C VAL A 128 12.50 -8.81 17.34
N PRO A 129 12.47 -9.73 16.35
CA PRO A 129 12.30 -11.16 16.58
C PRO A 129 13.31 -11.76 17.56
N GLU A 130 14.55 -11.29 17.50
CA GLU A 130 15.69 -11.73 18.32
C GLU A 130 15.58 -11.27 19.79
N GLY A 131 14.63 -10.38 20.09
CA GLY A 131 14.44 -9.79 21.42
C GLY A 131 14.94 -8.35 21.52
N GLY A 132 14.40 -7.60 22.49
CA GLY A 132 14.68 -6.16 22.63
C GLY A 132 13.86 -5.29 21.68
N GLN A 133 14.30 -4.03 21.52
CA GLN A 133 13.68 -3.04 20.65
C GLN A 133 14.74 -2.40 19.75
N ALA A 134 14.36 -2.05 18.53
CA ALA A 134 15.20 -1.33 17.58
C ALA A 134 14.45 -0.16 16.97
N ALA A 135 15.15 0.94 16.76
CA ALA A 135 14.70 2.05 15.93
C ALA A 135 15.28 1.89 14.52
N PHE A 136 14.48 2.19 13.51
CA PHE A 136 14.83 1.95 12.11
C PHE A 136 14.36 3.11 11.23
N HIS A 137 15.25 3.56 10.34
CA HIS A 137 14.94 4.47 9.23
C HIS A 137 15.08 3.67 7.92
N PRO A 138 13.99 3.50 7.15
CA PRO A 138 13.97 2.64 5.95
C PRO A 138 14.55 3.31 4.69
N GLY A 139 15.10 4.52 4.80
CA GLY A 139 15.32 5.41 3.67
C GLY A 139 14.13 6.35 3.44
N ASP A 140 14.38 7.48 2.79
CA ASP A 140 13.34 8.45 2.47
C ASP A 140 12.75 8.14 1.09
N LEU A 141 11.47 7.76 1.06
CA LEU A 141 10.72 7.68 -0.16
C LEU A 141 10.71 9.05 -0.84
N PRO A 142 10.91 9.12 -2.17
CA PRO A 142 10.91 10.36 -2.91
C PRO A 142 9.50 10.98 -2.96
N ASP A 143 9.43 12.30 -3.03
CA ASP A 143 8.16 13.01 -3.23
C ASP A 143 7.56 12.73 -4.61
N ASP A 144 8.40 12.56 -5.64
CA ASP A 144 7.98 12.16 -6.98
C ASP A 144 8.12 10.64 -7.17
N PRO A 145 7.01 9.90 -7.39
CA PRO A 145 7.03 8.49 -7.72
C PRO A 145 7.90 8.11 -8.93
N ALA A 146 8.12 9.03 -9.88
CA ALA A 146 8.94 8.76 -11.06
C ALA A 146 10.40 8.40 -10.71
N ALA A 147 10.89 8.83 -9.54
CA ALA A 147 12.22 8.47 -9.06
C ALA A 147 12.35 6.97 -8.70
N ILE A 148 11.24 6.30 -8.37
CA ILE A 148 11.19 4.84 -8.17
C ILE A 148 10.82 4.14 -9.48
N LEU A 149 9.81 4.66 -10.20
CA LEU A 149 9.23 3.95 -11.33
C LEU A 149 10.07 4.03 -12.61
N SER A 150 10.81 5.11 -12.84
CA SER A 150 11.64 5.25 -14.05
C SER A 150 12.83 4.29 -14.06
N PRO A 151 13.64 4.17 -12.98
CA PRO A 151 14.70 3.16 -12.93
C PRO A 151 14.17 1.73 -13.01
N ALA A 152 13.03 1.44 -12.35
CA ALA A 152 12.38 0.13 -12.41
C ALA A 152 11.98 -0.25 -13.84
N ARG A 153 11.38 0.68 -14.59
CA ARG A 153 11.02 0.46 -16.00
C ARG A 153 12.23 0.37 -16.92
N ALA A 154 13.30 1.10 -16.61
CA ALA A 154 14.56 1.06 -17.35
C ALA A 154 15.38 -0.23 -17.08
N GLY A 155 14.95 -1.07 -16.12
CA GLY A 155 15.64 -2.31 -15.78
C GLY A 155 16.93 -2.08 -14.99
N ALA A 156 17.01 -1.01 -14.20
CA ALA A 156 18.15 -0.76 -13.33
C ALA A 156 18.35 -1.91 -12.32
N GLU A 157 19.59 -2.31 -12.07
CA GLU A 157 19.92 -3.35 -11.09
C GLU A 157 19.85 -2.82 -9.65
N THR A 158 20.23 -1.56 -9.45
CA THR A 158 20.26 -0.89 -8.14
C THR A 158 19.59 0.48 -8.21
N TRP A 159 19.25 1.03 -7.04
CA TRP A 159 18.71 2.38 -6.93
C TRP A 159 19.82 3.42 -7.15
N PRO A 160 19.67 4.35 -8.11
CA PRO A 160 20.73 5.32 -8.40
C PRO A 160 20.93 6.36 -7.28
N ASN A 161 19.89 6.66 -6.50
CA ASN A 161 19.86 7.80 -5.57
C ASN A 161 19.41 7.42 -4.15
N GLY A 162 19.83 6.26 -3.64
CA GLY A 162 19.64 5.93 -2.23
C GLY A 162 19.28 4.47 -2.00
N ASP A 163 19.62 4.00 -0.80
CA ASP A 163 19.31 2.64 -0.37
C ASP A 163 18.02 2.63 0.44
N PHE A 164 17.15 1.67 0.14
CA PHE A 164 15.94 1.42 0.91
C PHE A 164 16.11 0.15 1.73
N GLY A 165 15.85 0.25 3.02
CA GLY A 165 15.95 -0.84 3.96
C GLY A 165 14.57 -1.34 4.40
N THR A 166 14.49 -2.61 4.79
CA THR A 166 13.40 -3.10 5.63
C THR A 166 13.93 -3.71 6.91
N MET A 167 13.15 -3.58 7.97
CA MET A 167 13.36 -4.28 9.23
C MET A 167 12.11 -5.09 9.55
N ARG A 168 12.30 -6.32 10.05
CA ARG A 168 11.20 -7.13 10.56
C ARG A 168 10.96 -6.78 12.02
N PHE A 169 9.75 -6.31 12.32
CA PHE A 169 9.30 -6.12 13.68
C PHE A 169 8.44 -7.30 14.13
N ALA A 170 8.66 -7.77 15.36
CA ALA A 170 7.77 -8.69 16.03
C ALA A 170 6.51 -7.93 16.49
N PRO A 171 5.34 -8.59 16.54
CA PRO A 171 4.12 -7.98 17.07
C PRO A 171 4.34 -7.39 18.47
N ALA A 172 3.71 -6.23 18.72
CA ALA A 172 3.70 -5.62 20.04
C ALA A 172 3.04 -6.56 21.06
N ARG A 173 3.52 -6.55 22.30
CA ARG A 173 2.82 -7.23 23.41
C ARG A 173 1.60 -6.40 23.76
N LEU A 174 0.42 -6.88 23.37
CA LEU A 174 -0.83 -6.17 23.59
C LEU A 174 -1.53 -6.72 24.83
N SER A 175 -1.93 -5.82 25.74
CA SER A 175 -2.90 -6.10 26.80
C SER A 175 -4.11 -5.21 26.50
N LEU A 176 -5.08 -5.77 25.78
CA LEU A 176 -6.27 -5.05 25.33
C LEU A 176 -7.43 -5.28 26.31
N ARG A 177 -8.21 -4.24 26.56
CA ARG A 177 -9.47 -4.38 27.31
C ARG A 177 -10.52 -5.04 26.41
N ALA A 178 -11.53 -5.66 27.03
CA ALA A 178 -12.68 -6.17 26.29
C ALA A 178 -13.34 -5.03 25.50
N GLY A 179 -13.52 -5.22 24.19
CA GLY A 179 -14.06 -4.20 23.28
C GLY A 179 -13.01 -3.31 22.60
N GLU A 180 -11.74 -3.37 22.99
CA GLU A 180 -10.65 -2.67 22.28
C GLU A 180 -10.05 -3.56 21.18
N GLY A 181 -9.95 -3.02 19.97
CA GLY A 181 -9.27 -3.66 18.85
C GLY A 181 -7.76 -3.44 18.88
N PRO A 182 -6.98 -4.27 18.15
CA PRO A 182 -5.56 -4.03 17.98
C PRO A 182 -5.30 -2.67 17.28
N PRO A 183 -4.16 -2.01 17.57
CA PRO A 183 -3.82 -0.75 16.91
C PRO A 183 -3.59 -0.98 15.42
N HIS A 184 -4.06 -0.04 14.59
CA HIS A 184 -3.96 -0.12 13.14
C HIS A 184 -3.65 1.25 12.52
N ILE A 185 -3.34 1.25 11.22
CA ILE A 185 -3.21 2.48 10.42
C ILE A 185 -4.20 2.41 9.27
N ARG A 186 -5.16 3.35 9.26
CA ARG A 186 -6.13 3.59 8.17
C ARG A 186 -7.04 2.40 7.79
N LEU A 187 -7.21 1.39 8.66
CA LEU A 187 -8.24 0.36 8.45
C LEU A 187 -9.66 0.95 8.48
N ASP A 188 -9.89 1.97 9.31
CA ASP A 188 -11.10 2.78 9.34
C ASP A 188 -11.39 3.42 7.97
N ARG A 189 -10.39 4.04 7.34
CA ARG A 189 -10.54 4.64 6.00
C ARG A 189 -10.73 3.60 4.91
N ALA A 190 -10.04 2.46 5.01
CA ALA A 190 -10.23 1.33 4.09
C ALA A 190 -11.66 0.77 4.20
N ALA A 191 -12.17 0.59 5.42
CA ALA A 191 -13.53 0.15 5.68
C ALA A 191 -14.56 1.16 5.19
N GLN A 192 -14.36 2.45 5.46
CA GLN A 192 -15.23 3.52 4.96
C GLN A 192 -15.30 3.51 3.43
N PHE A 193 -14.17 3.35 2.75
CA PHE A 193 -14.15 3.26 1.29
C PHE A 193 -14.92 2.03 0.82
N LEU A 194 -14.59 0.84 1.33
CA LEU A 194 -15.15 -0.42 0.83
C LEU A 194 -16.64 -0.56 1.16
N PHE A 195 -17.08 -0.13 2.34
CA PHE A 195 -18.39 -0.47 2.90
C PHE A 195 -19.24 0.71 3.34
N GLY A 196 -18.68 1.93 3.45
CA GLY A 196 -19.34 3.07 4.08
C GLY A 196 -20.55 3.65 3.33
N ASP A 197 -20.85 3.18 2.12
CA ASP A 197 -22.09 3.52 1.39
C ASP A 197 -23.23 2.52 1.63
N ARG A 198 -22.97 1.42 2.33
CA ARG A 198 -23.95 0.37 2.67
C ARG A 198 -24.30 0.37 4.16
N LEU A 199 -23.77 1.31 4.92
CA LEU A 199 -24.05 1.56 6.33
C LEU A 199 -24.98 2.77 6.44
#